data_AF-A0A7Y5FSD5-F1
#
_entry.id   AF-A0A7Y5FSD5-F1
#
_cell.length_a   1.000
_cell.length_b   1.000
_cell.length_c   1.000
_cell.angle_alpha   90.00
_cell.angle_beta   90.00
_cell.angle_gamma   90.00
#
_symmetry.space_group_name_H-M   'P 1'
#
loop_
_entity.id
_entity.type
_entity.pdbx_description
1 polymer ?
#
loop_
_entity_poly.entity_id
_entity_poly.type
_entity_poly.pdbx_seq_one_letter_code
_entity_poly.pdbx_strand_id
1 'polypeptide(L)'
;TTSGGGAMLSNNEALVKKARFLATQARDKAPHYQHSHIGFNYRMSNVCAAIGRGQMDVIEERVNLRRKNYDFYVKHFDSYEGISFLDEPEGCYSNRWLTTIIVDPAKTGGITREDLRLTMEADNIESRPLWKPMHLQPVFRDAAHFTNGTSESLFNDGLCLPSGSNLTDSDLERIAGVMSKVLRK
;
A
#
# COMPACT_ATOMS: atom_id res chain seq x y z
N THR A 1 9.21 8.31 0.46
CA THR A 1 8.38 9.00 -0.55
C THR A 1 8.81 10.46 -0.66
N THR A 2 8.26 11.25 -1.59
CA THR A 2 8.56 12.69 -1.81
C THR A 2 7.93 13.64 -0.77
N SER A 3 7.62 13.16 0.44
CA SER A 3 6.58 13.72 1.32
C SER A 3 5.18 13.64 0.68
N GLY A 4 4.90 14.48 -0.32
CA GLY A 4 3.74 14.40 -1.19
C GLY A 4 4.16 14.46 -2.66
N GLY A 5 3.52 13.67 -3.53
CA GLY A 5 3.84 13.68 -4.96
C GLY A 5 3.41 12.41 -5.70
N GLY A 6 3.56 12.45 -7.02
CA GLY A 6 3.28 11.32 -7.91
C GLY A 6 4.03 11.48 -9.22
N ALA A 7 4.08 10.40 -9.99
CA ALA A 7 4.66 10.38 -11.32
C ALA A 7 3.66 9.75 -12.30
N MET A 8 3.59 10.32 -13.50
CA MET A 8 2.89 9.73 -14.64
C MET A 8 3.94 9.33 -15.66
N LEU A 9 3.91 8.07 -16.08
CA LEU A 9 4.81 7.51 -17.09
C LEU A 9 4.00 7.02 -18.28
N SER A 10 4.53 7.16 -19.50
CA SER A 10 3.94 6.62 -20.72
C SER A 10 5.01 6.52 -21.80
N ASN A 11 4.93 5.47 -22.62
CA ASN A 11 5.75 5.35 -23.83
C ASN A 11 5.23 6.23 -24.98
N ASN A 12 4.06 6.86 -24.83
CA ASN A 12 3.52 7.80 -25.82
C ASN A 12 3.93 9.23 -25.46
N GLU A 13 4.89 9.76 -26.21
CA GLU A 13 5.43 11.10 -25.99
C GLU A 13 4.37 12.21 -26.11
N ALA A 14 3.40 12.07 -27.03
CA ALA A 14 2.33 13.04 -27.21
C ALA A 14 1.43 13.13 -25.97
N LEU A 15 1.13 12.00 -25.32
CA LEU A 15 0.39 11.97 -24.06
C LEU A 15 1.19 12.63 -22.93
N VAL A 16 2.50 12.38 -22.84
CA VAL A 16 3.36 13.02 -21.83
C VAL A 16 3.42 14.54 -22.02
N LYS A 17 3.58 15.01 -23.26
CA LYS A 17 3.56 16.44 -23.60
C LYS A 17 2.23 17.09 -23.23
N LYS A 18 1.10 16.45 -23.58
CA LYS A 18 -0.24 16.93 -23.26
C LYS A 18 -0.49 16.97 -21.74
N ALA A 19 -0.12 15.90 -21.02
CA ALA A 19 -0.25 15.85 -19.56
C ALA A 19 0.57 16.95 -18.88
N ARG A 20 1.81 17.19 -19.32
CA ARG A 20 2.67 18.26 -18.80
C ARG A 20 2.06 19.65 -19.06
N PHE A 21 1.56 19.88 -20.26
CA PHE A 21 0.86 21.13 -20.62
C PHE A 21 -0.33 21.38 -19.69
N LEU A 22 -1.21 20.38 -19.51
CA LEU A 22 -2.37 20.48 -18.62
C LEU A 22 -1.95 20.68 -17.16
N ALA A 23 -0.91 19.99 -16.68
CA ALA A 23 -0.43 20.08 -15.30
C ALA A 23 0.19 21.44 -14.92
N THR A 24 0.48 22.29 -15.91
CA THR A 24 1.02 23.65 -15.74
C THR A 24 0.06 24.70 -16.28
N GLN A 25 -1.23 24.60 -15.92
CA GLN A 25 -2.28 25.55 -16.27
C GLN A 25 -2.56 25.69 -17.78
N ALA A 26 -2.18 24.71 -18.60
CA ALA A 26 -2.47 24.70 -20.04
C ALA A 26 -2.10 26.02 -20.76
N ARG A 27 -0.93 26.60 -20.43
CA ARG A 27 -0.47 27.87 -21.01
C ARG A 27 0.08 27.68 -22.42
N ASP A 28 -0.51 28.37 -23.38
CA ASP A 28 -0.11 28.34 -24.79
C ASP A 28 1.27 28.97 -25.00
N LYS A 29 1.89 28.72 -26.16
CA LYS A 29 3.18 29.30 -26.53
C LYS A 29 3.00 30.72 -27.06
N ALA A 30 2.87 31.68 -26.14
CA ALA A 30 2.82 33.11 -26.43
C ALA A 30 3.66 33.91 -25.41
N PRO A 31 4.06 35.15 -25.73
CA PRO A 31 4.75 36.02 -24.77
C PRO A 31 3.92 36.42 -23.54
N HIS A 32 2.58 36.40 -23.66
CA HIS A 32 1.64 36.71 -22.58
C HIS A 32 0.92 35.44 -22.10
N TYR A 33 0.16 35.56 -21.00
CA TYR A 33 -0.68 34.46 -20.51
C TYR A 33 -1.86 34.25 -21.47
N GLN A 34 -1.75 33.21 -22.30
CA GLN A 34 -2.77 32.80 -23.25
C GLN A 34 -3.13 31.35 -23.03
N HIS A 35 -4.43 31.03 -23.16
CA HIS A 35 -4.98 29.73 -22.82
C HIS A 35 -6.08 29.33 -23.82
N SER A 36 -5.86 28.24 -24.54
CA SER A 36 -6.87 27.62 -25.42
C SER A 36 -7.61 26.47 -24.73
N HIS A 37 -7.16 26.05 -23.55
CA HIS A 37 -7.71 24.92 -22.77
C HIS A 37 -7.68 25.23 -21.27
N ILE A 38 -8.56 24.58 -20.51
CA ILE A 38 -8.49 24.57 -19.04
C ILE A 38 -7.40 23.58 -18.59
N GLY A 39 -6.54 24.01 -17.68
CA GLY A 39 -5.49 23.19 -17.08
C GLY A 39 -5.63 23.05 -15.55
N PHE A 40 -4.56 22.59 -14.92
CA PHE A 40 -4.47 22.30 -13.49
C PHE A 40 -3.13 22.78 -12.92
N ASN A 41 -3.05 22.82 -11.59
CA ASN A 41 -1.79 23.01 -10.87
C ASN A 41 -1.30 21.68 -10.28
N TYR A 42 -0.68 20.84 -11.10
CA TYR A 42 -0.17 19.52 -10.67
C TYR A 42 1.36 19.43 -10.70
N ARG A 43 2.05 20.56 -10.92
CA ARG A 43 3.51 20.57 -10.92
C ARG A 43 4.03 20.28 -9.51
N MET A 44 4.85 19.23 -9.40
CA MET A 44 5.58 18.94 -8.17
C MET A 44 6.52 20.10 -7.81
N SER A 45 6.60 20.45 -6.53
CA SER A 45 7.56 21.45 -6.05
C SER A 45 8.99 20.95 -6.21
N ASN A 46 9.95 21.87 -6.43
CA ASN A 46 11.36 21.49 -6.52
C ASN A 46 11.89 20.85 -5.22
N VAL A 47 11.35 21.24 -4.06
CA VAL A 47 11.71 20.64 -2.76
C VAL A 47 11.27 19.18 -2.68
N CYS A 48 10.01 18.87 -3.03
CA CYS A 48 9.52 17.49 -3.08
C CYS A 48 10.28 16.66 -4.13
N ALA A 49 10.66 17.27 -5.26
CA ALA A 49 11.47 16.62 -6.27
C ALA A 49 12.88 16.29 -5.76
N ALA A 50 13.53 17.17 -4.99
CA ALA A 50 14.83 16.91 -4.38
C ALA A 50 14.77 15.74 -3.37
N ILE A 51 13.72 15.70 -2.53
CA ILE A 51 13.48 14.55 -1.64
C ILE A 51 13.27 13.28 -2.47
N GLY A 52 12.47 13.35 -3.53
CA GLY A 52 12.23 12.24 -4.44
C GLY A 52 13.50 11.68 -5.05
N ARG A 53 14.40 12.54 -5.51
CA ARG A 53 15.72 12.15 -6.05
C ARG A 53 16.51 11.34 -5.04
N GLY A 54 16.66 11.83 -3.81
CA GLY A 54 17.37 11.08 -2.76
C GLY A 54 16.67 9.77 -2.36
N GLN A 55 15.34 9.70 -2.45
CA GLN A 55 14.59 8.45 -2.20
C GLN A 55 14.79 7.42 -3.33
N MET A 56 14.94 7.87 -4.58
CA MET A 56 15.22 6.98 -5.70
C MET A 56 16.60 6.33 -5.61
N ASP A 57 17.58 7.03 -5.04
CA ASP A 57 18.95 6.51 -4.89
C ASP A 57 19.02 5.30 -3.93
N VAL A 58 18.06 5.18 -3.00
CA VAL A 58 17.98 4.08 -2.02
C VAL A 58 16.78 3.16 -2.23
N ILE A 59 16.09 3.25 -3.37
CA ILE A 59 14.81 2.55 -3.57
C ILE A 59 14.95 1.02 -3.45
N GLU A 60 16.00 0.45 -4.04
CA GLU A 60 16.27 -0.99 -3.99
C GLU A 60 16.56 -1.48 -2.57
N GLU A 61 17.33 -0.71 -1.79
CA GLU A 61 17.55 -1.00 -0.37
C GLU A 61 16.23 -1.01 0.41
N ARG A 62 15.36 -0.03 0.16
CA ARG A 62 14.04 0.04 0.82
C ARG A 62 13.16 -1.13 0.45
N VAL A 63 13.15 -1.55 -0.82
CA VAL A 63 12.42 -2.73 -1.30
C VAL A 63 12.95 -3.99 -0.60
N ASN A 64 14.26 -4.18 -0.55
CA ASN A 64 14.87 -5.35 0.11
C ASN A 64 14.54 -5.41 1.60
N LEU A 65 14.53 -4.27 2.31
CA LEU A 65 14.11 -4.22 3.72
C LEU A 65 12.63 -4.58 3.89
N ARG A 66 11.74 -4.13 2.99
CA ARG A 66 10.32 -4.53 3.01
C ARG A 66 10.15 -6.03 2.79
N ARG A 67 10.92 -6.61 1.87
CA ARG A 67 10.92 -8.05 1.60
C ARG A 67 11.47 -8.85 2.77
N LYS A 68 12.55 -8.41 3.42
CA LYS A 68 13.06 -9.03 4.65
C LYS A 68 11.98 -9.07 5.75
N ASN A 69 11.20 -8.00 5.90
CA ASN A 69 10.08 -7.97 6.85
C ASN A 69 9.01 -9.00 6.46
N TYR A 70 8.64 -9.08 5.18
CA TYR A 70 7.71 -10.12 4.68
C TYR A 70 8.21 -11.53 5.01
N ASP A 71 9.46 -11.85 4.67
CA ASP A 71 10.06 -13.16 4.90
C ASP A 71 10.13 -13.50 6.40
N PHE A 72 10.39 -12.50 7.25
CA PHE A 72 10.32 -12.66 8.70
C PHE A 72 8.92 -13.10 9.14
N TYR A 73 7.86 -12.44 8.68
CA TYR A 73 6.49 -12.81 9.06
C TYR A 73 6.11 -14.19 8.54
N VAL A 74 6.44 -14.52 7.29
CA VAL A 74 6.20 -15.86 6.72
C VAL A 74 6.88 -16.92 7.58
N LYS A 75 8.18 -16.75 7.88
CA LYS A 75 8.92 -17.70 8.71
C LYS A 75 8.27 -17.94 10.09
N HIS A 76 7.62 -16.92 10.68
CA HIS A 76 7.02 -17.02 12.00
C HIS A 76 5.59 -17.54 12.00
N PHE A 77 4.82 -17.28 10.94
CA PHE A 77 3.36 -17.44 10.97
C PHE A 77 2.79 -18.34 9.87
N ASP A 78 3.58 -18.73 8.86
CA ASP A 78 3.10 -19.58 7.75
C ASP A 78 2.63 -20.98 8.20
N SER A 79 3.13 -21.45 9.34
CA SER A 79 2.69 -22.72 9.95
C SER A 79 1.39 -22.62 10.75
N TYR A 80 0.84 -21.42 10.98
CA TYR A 80 -0.41 -21.26 11.73
C TYR A 80 -1.60 -21.51 10.81
N GLU A 81 -2.44 -22.47 11.19
CA GLU A 81 -3.65 -22.77 10.45
C GLU A 81 -4.59 -21.55 10.43
N GLY A 82 -5.06 -21.19 9.24
CA GLY A 82 -5.93 -20.03 9.05
C GLY A 82 -5.20 -18.70 8.88
N ILE A 83 -3.88 -18.67 8.89
CA ILE A 83 -3.09 -17.52 8.44
C ILE A 83 -2.52 -17.84 7.06
N SER A 84 -2.72 -16.94 6.10
CA SER A 84 -2.11 -17.07 4.78
C SER A 84 -1.52 -15.76 4.30
N PHE A 85 -0.37 -15.85 3.64
CA PHE A 85 0.30 -14.73 2.99
C PHE A 85 -0.02 -14.68 1.49
N LEU A 86 0.16 -13.51 0.88
CA LEU A 86 0.02 -13.37 -0.57
C LEU A 86 1.31 -13.83 -1.26
N ASP A 87 1.28 -14.91 -2.01
CA ASP A 87 2.41 -15.32 -2.84
C ASP A 87 2.64 -14.38 -4.04
N GLU A 88 3.88 -14.36 -4.54
CA GLU A 88 4.18 -13.69 -5.79
C GLU A 88 3.76 -14.59 -6.96
N PRO A 89 2.97 -14.10 -7.92
CA PRO A 89 2.72 -14.84 -9.15
C PRO A 89 4.03 -15.14 -9.88
N GLU A 90 4.04 -16.22 -10.68
CA GLU A 90 5.21 -16.59 -11.48
C GLU A 90 5.70 -15.41 -12.35
N GLY A 91 7.01 -15.18 -12.36
CA GLY A 91 7.64 -14.09 -13.10
C GLY A 91 7.43 -12.69 -12.53
N CYS A 92 6.75 -12.55 -11.39
CA CYS A 92 6.55 -11.27 -10.73
C CYS A 92 7.54 -11.04 -9.58
N TYR A 93 7.84 -9.78 -9.31
CA TYR A 93 8.65 -9.35 -8.17
C TYR A 93 7.94 -8.20 -7.45
N SER A 94 7.34 -8.49 -6.30
CA SER A 94 6.63 -7.52 -5.49
C SER A 94 7.61 -6.70 -4.65
N ASN A 95 7.35 -5.39 -4.55
CA ASN A 95 8.09 -4.55 -3.63
C ASN A 95 7.72 -4.79 -2.15
N ARG A 96 6.68 -5.60 -1.89
CA ARG A 96 6.14 -5.89 -0.55
C ARG A 96 5.92 -4.62 0.28
N TRP A 97 5.45 -3.54 -0.34
CA TRP A 97 5.26 -2.24 0.34
C TRP A 97 4.53 -2.37 1.68
N LEU A 98 3.52 -3.24 1.69
CA LEU A 98 2.88 -3.77 2.89
C LEU A 98 2.92 -5.31 2.85
N THR A 99 3.39 -5.92 3.94
CA THR A 99 3.09 -7.32 4.26
C THR A 99 1.64 -7.42 4.68
N THR A 100 0.92 -8.36 4.08
CA THR A 100 -0.50 -8.58 4.34
C THR A 100 -0.74 -10.05 4.62
N ILE A 101 -1.71 -10.31 5.49
CA ILE A 101 -2.20 -11.66 5.81
C ILE A 101 -3.70 -11.71 5.58
N ILE A 102 -4.21 -12.91 5.31
CA ILE A 102 -5.62 -13.27 5.46
C ILE A 102 -5.75 -14.12 6.72
N VAL A 103 -6.79 -13.85 7.51
CA VAL A 103 -7.14 -14.57 8.73
C VAL A 103 -8.46 -15.28 8.48
N ASP A 104 -8.47 -16.60 8.54
CA ASP A 104 -9.67 -17.45 8.42
C ASP A 104 -10.18 -17.83 9.82
N PRO A 105 -11.25 -17.19 10.33
CA PRO A 105 -11.76 -17.45 11.67
C PRO A 105 -12.20 -18.90 11.89
N ALA A 106 -12.57 -19.63 10.84
CA ALA A 106 -12.98 -21.03 10.96
C ALA A 106 -11.80 -21.94 11.35
N LYS A 107 -10.58 -21.54 10.98
CA LYS A 107 -9.34 -22.30 11.23
C LYS A 107 -8.56 -21.80 12.44
N THR A 108 -8.73 -20.52 12.80
CA THR A 108 -8.08 -19.91 13.96
C THR A 108 -8.91 -20.01 15.25
N GLY A 109 -9.91 -20.90 15.31
CA GLY A 109 -10.77 -21.06 16.50
C GLY A 109 -11.65 -19.85 16.81
N GLY A 110 -12.00 -19.06 15.79
CA GLY A 110 -12.83 -17.86 15.88
C GLY A 110 -12.07 -16.55 15.97
N ILE A 111 -10.73 -16.58 15.99
CA ILE A 111 -9.91 -15.36 15.99
C ILE A 111 -10.02 -14.66 14.64
N THR A 112 -10.41 -13.40 14.65
CA THR A 112 -10.58 -12.58 13.44
C THR A 112 -9.37 -11.66 13.22
N ARG A 113 -9.30 -11.05 12.02
CA ARG A 113 -8.34 -9.96 11.78
C ARG A 113 -8.51 -8.77 12.73
N GLU A 114 -9.70 -8.55 13.28
CA GLU A 114 -9.98 -7.44 14.18
C GLU A 114 -9.43 -7.69 15.58
N ASP A 115 -9.46 -8.95 16.05
CA ASP A 115 -8.85 -9.35 17.32
C ASP A 115 -7.33 -9.11 17.29
N LEU A 116 -6.69 -9.45 16.17
CA LEU A 116 -5.27 -9.13 15.94
C LEU A 116 -5.04 -7.62 15.91
N ARG A 117 -5.87 -6.87 15.16
CA ARG A 117 -5.74 -5.42 15.03
C ARG A 117 -5.84 -4.71 16.38
N LEU A 118 -6.87 -5.04 17.16
CA LEU A 118 -7.13 -4.46 18.49
C LEU A 118 -6.07 -4.84 19.51
N THR A 119 -5.56 -6.08 19.46
CA THR A 119 -4.47 -6.50 20.37
C THR A 119 -3.16 -5.79 20.04
N MET A 120 -2.84 -5.63 18.77
CA MET A 120 -1.69 -4.82 18.33
C MET A 120 -1.87 -3.34 18.71
N GLU A 121 -3.07 -2.78 18.49
CA GLU A 121 -3.40 -1.41 18.86
C GLU A 121 -3.22 -1.16 20.37
N ALA A 122 -3.65 -2.10 21.22
CA ALA A 122 -3.46 -2.04 22.67
C ALA A 122 -1.98 -2.03 23.10
N ASP A 123 -1.08 -2.56 22.25
CA ASP A 123 0.38 -2.54 22.45
C ASP A 123 1.05 -1.39 21.65
N ASN A 124 0.28 -0.41 21.16
CA ASN A 124 0.77 0.70 20.34
C ASN A 124 1.52 0.22 19.08
N ILE A 125 0.97 -0.79 18.41
CA ILE A 125 1.42 -1.31 17.12
C ILE A 125 0.32 -1.05 16.10
N GLU A 126 0.57 -0.16 15.15
CA GLU A 126 -0.39 0.15 14.11
C GLU A 126 -0.50 -0.99 13.09
N SER A 127 -1.72 -1.48 12.89
CA SER A 127 -2.11 -2.33 11.77
C SER A 127 -3.44 -1.83 11.21
N ARG A 128 -3.76 -2.20 9.97
CA ARG A 128 -4.99 -1.72 9.31
C ARG A 128 -5.62 -2.85 8.50
N PRO A 129 -6.96 -2.89 8.36
CA PRO A 129 -7.60 -3.77 7.38
C PRO A 129 -7.03 -3.54 5.97
N LEU A 130 -7.29 -4.48 5.06
CA LEU A 130 -7.04 -4.21 3.65
C LEU A 130 -7.96 -3.08 3.13
N TRP A 131 -7.82 -2.74 1.86
CA TRP A 131 -8.59 -1.66 1.25
C TRP A 131 -10.06 -2.02 1.15
N LYS A 132 -10.93 -1.15 1.69
CA LYS A 132 -12.37 -1.28 1.49
C LYS A 132 -12.71 -1.09 0.00
N PRO A 133 -13.33 -2.09 -0.66
CA PRO A 133 -13.64 -2.03 -2.09
C PRO A 133 -14.44 -0.80 -2.48
N MET A 134 -14.19 -0.27 -3.69
CA MET A 134 -14.79 1.01 -4.13
C MET A 134 -16.31 0.94 -4.19
N HIS A 135 -16.90 -0.18 -4.61
CA HIS A 135 -18.37 -0.35 -4.67
C HIS A 135 -19.05 -0.39 -3.29
N LEU A 136 -18.30 -0.59 -2.21
CA LEU A 136 -18.80 -0.48 -0.84
C LEU A 136 -18.64 0.93 -0.24
N GLN A 137 -18.02 1.85 -0.99
CA GLN A 137 -17.85 3.23 -0.54
C GLN A 137 -19.12 4.04 -0.79
N PRO A 138 -19.56 4.86 0.18
CA PRO A 138 -20.76 5.68 0.01
C PRO A 138 -20.73 6.60 -1.22
N VAL A 139 -19.55 7.13 -1.57
CA VAL A 139 -19.36 8.03 -2.72
C VAL A 139 -19.59 7.34 -4.09
N PHE A 140 -19.55 6.01 -4.13
CA PHE A 140 -19.75 5.22 -5.36
C PHE A 140 -20.98 4.32 -5.30
N ARG A 141 -21.92 4.59 -4.38
CA ARG A 141 -23.13 3.77 -4.18
C ARG A 141 -23.92 3.53 -5.47
N ASP A 142 -24.03 4.56 -6.30
CA ASP A 142 -24.84 4.52 -7.53
C ASP A 142 -24.01 4.20 -8.78
N ALA A 143 -22.71 3.91 -8.60
CA ALA A 143 -21.84 3.53 -9.70
C ALA A 143 -22.02 2.04 -10.05
N ALA A 144 -22.02 1.74 -11.35
CA ALA A 144 -22.01 0.36 -11.81
C ALA A 144 -20.77 -0.39 -11.30
N HIS A 145 -20.96 -1.63 -10.87
CA HIS A 145 -19.88 -2.50 -10.40
C HIS A 145 -20.16 -3.96 -10.78
N PHE A 146 -19.07 -4.71 -10.95
CA PHE A 146 -19.10 -6.14 -11.23
C PHE A 146 -18.28 -6.82 -10.15
N THR A 147 -18.93 -7.67 -9.36
CA THR A 147 -18.31 -8.29 -8.18
C THR A 147 -18.50 -9.80 -8.20
N ASN A 148 -17.54 -10.49 -7.60
CA ASN A 148 -17.57 -11.93 -7.35
C ASN A 148 -17.35 -12.24 -5.85
N GLY A 149 -17.38 -11.22 -4.99
CA GLY A 149 -17.17 -11.33 -3.54
C GLY A 149 -15.71 -11.38 -3.08
N THR A 150 -14.73 -11.53 -3.99
CA THR A 150 -13.31 -11.66 -3.61
C THR A 150 -12.80 -10.43 -2.86
N SER A 151 -13.09 -9.23 -3.35
CA SER A 151 -12.59 -7.99 -2.74
C SER A 151 -13.18 -7.73 -1.35
N GLU A 152 -14.42 -8.16 -1.15
CA GLU A 152 -15.15 -8.07 0.11
C GLU A 152 -14.58 -9.05 1.14
N SER A 153 -14.33 -10.31 0.75
CA SER A 153 -13.65 -11.28 1.63
C SER A 153 -12.24 -10.81 1.99
N LEU A 154 -11.44 -10.37 1.02
CA LEU A 154 -10.10 -9.82 1.29
C LEU A 154 -10.14 -8.64 2.28
N PHE A 155 -11.13 -7.76 2.18
CA PHE A 155 -11.31 -6.66 3.14
C PHE A 155 -11.76 -7.13 4.53
N ASN A 156 -12.68 -8.09 4.58
CA ASN A 156 -13.24 -8.60 5.82
C ASN A 156 -12.21 -9.42 6.61
N ASP A 157 -11.37 -10.18 5.92
CA ASP A 157 -10.49 -11.18 6.51
C ASP A 157 -9.02 -10.76 6.50
N GLY A 158 -8.67 -9.72 5.73
CA GLY A 158 -7.28 -9.32 5.51
C GLY A 158 -6.78 -8.19 6.40
N LEU A 159 -5.51 -8.28 6.78
CA LEU A 159 -4.82 -7.31 7.63
C LEU A 159 -3.46 -6.91 7.06
N CYS A 160 -3.20 -5.60 7.02
CA CYS A 160 -1.88 -5.01 6.77
C CYS A 160 -1.06 -5.04 8.06
N LEU A 161 0.12 -5.67 8.02
CA LEU A 161 1.07 -5.71 9.13
C LEU A 161 2.05 -4.53 9.08
N PRO A 162 2.65 -4.14 10.22
CA PRO A 162 3.73 -3.16 10.22
C PRO A 162 4.86 -3.61 9.30
N SER A 163 5.16 -2.79 8.31
CA SER A 163 6.07 -3.17 7.23
C SER A 163 7.23 -2.20 7.07
N GLY A 164 7.36 -1.18 7.93
CA GLY A 164 8.35 -0.10 7.80
C GLY A 164 9.76 -0.57 7.40
N SER A 165 10.40 0.09 6.42
CA SER A 165 11.80 -0.21 6.05
C SER A 165 12.80 0.20 7.16
N ASN A 166 12.33 0.81 8.25
CA ASN A 166 13.09 1.17 9.43
C ASN A 166 12.78 0.27 10.63
N LEU A 167 11.94 -0.76 10.45
CA LEU A 167 11.69 -1.75 11.51
C LEU A 167 12.99 -2.48 11.82
N THR A 168 13.33 -2.51 13.10
CA THR A 168 14.45 -3.29 13.61
C THR A 168 14.03 -4.72 13.89
N ASP A 169 15.00 -5.62 14.08
CA ASP A 169 14.70 -7.00 14.43
C ASP A 169 13.93 -7.06 15.78
N SER A 170 14.24 -6.18 16.74
CA SER A 170 13.48 -6.09 18.00
C SER A 170 12.04 -5.59 17.82
N ASP A 171 11.79 -4.71 16.85
CA ASP A 171 10.42 -4.29 16.53
C ASP A 171 9.62 -5.47 15.97
N LEU A 172 10.23 -6.21 15.04
CA LEU A 172 9.64 -7.40 14.41
C LEU A 172 9.35 -8.50 15.44
N GLU A 173 10.28 -8.77 16.35
CA GLU A 173 10.10 -9.71 17.46
C GLU A 173 8.98 -9.27 18.40
N ARG A 174 8.88 -7.97 18.71
CA ARG A 174 7.78 -7.43 19.53
C ARG A 174 6.43 -7.65 18.85
N ILE A 175 6.33 -7.32 17.57
CA ILE A 175 5.11 -7.53 16.78
C ILE A 175 4.74 -9.01 16.75
N ALA A 176 5.71 -9.89 16.48
CA ALA A 176 5.47 -11.33 16.44
C ALA A 176 5.03 -11.88 17.80
N GLY A 177 5.62 -11.38 18.89
CA GLY A 177 5.23 -11.73 20.25
C GLY A 177 3.79 -11.34 20.56
N VAL A 178 3.35 -10.15 20.16
CA VAL A 178 1.96 -9.70 20.36
C VAL A 178 0.98 -10.53 19.53
N MET A 179 1.27 -10.77 18.25
CA MET A 179 0.43 -11.64 17.41
C MET A 179 0.32 -13.06 17.96
N SER A 180 1.44 -13.63 18.44
CA SER A 180 1.46 -14.99 19.00
C SER A 180 0.62 -15.11 20.27
N LYS A 181 0.46 -14.05 21.07
CA LYS A 181 -0.43 -14.06 22.26
C LYS A 181 -1.90 -14.25 21.87
N VAL A 182 -2.28 -13.80 20.69
CA VAL A 182 -3.65 -13.95 20.17
C VAL A 182 -3.80 -15.33 19.54
N LEU A 183 -2.90 -15.69 18.62
CA LEU A 183 -3.00 -16.91 17.81
C LEU A 183 -2.76 -18.22 18.58
N ARG A 184 -2.29 -18.16 19.84
CA ARG A 184 -2.11 -19.35 20.70
C ARG A 184 -3.28 -19.60 21.66
N LYS A 185 -4.31 -18.76 21.62
CA LYS A 185 -5.58 -19.03 22.33
C LYS A 185 -6.41 -20.03 21.52
#